data_AF-A0A0B0ETI9-F1
#
_entry.id   AF-A0A0B0ETI9-F1
#
_cell.length_a   1.000
_cell.length_b   1.000
_cell.length_c   1.000
_cell.angle_alpha   90.00
_cell.angle_beta   90.00
_cell.angle_gamma   90.00
#
_symmetry.space_group_name_H-M   'P 1'
#
loop_
_entity.id
_entity.type
_entity.pdbx_description
1 polymer ?
#
loop_
_entity_poly.entity_id
_entity_poly.type
_entity_poly.pdbx_seq_one_letter_code
_entity_poly.pdbx_strand_id
1 'polypeptide(L)'
;MMLLVIFILSLFIAAFTSFLIFSSRNVSFSIAAVYITIIGIFGCVFFISPLLDLVSDPTCIINLTLNINPMMAIASILKFDLLRWGIFYESSQIGLFRFSYPHWSIHVLSYLALFILFFAGTFLLSNYYKKIKKQEVVLTF
;
A
#
# COMPACT_ATOMS: atom_id res chain seq x y z
N MET A 1 -14.05 -13.80 3.70
CA MET A 1 -12.64 -13.66 3.25
C MET A 1 -12.44 -12.39 2.44
N MET A 2 -13.16 -12.20 1.33
CA MET A 2 -13.11 -10.95 0.54
C MET A 2 -13.40 -9.69 1.37
N LEU A 3 -14.48 -9.70 2.16
CA LEU A 3 -14.82 -8.58 3.05
C LEU A 3 -13.72 -8.24 4.06
N LEU A 4 -12.97 -9.25 4.54
CA LEU A 4 -11.85 -9.03 5.47
C LEU A 4 -10.71 -8.28 4.79
N VAL A 5 -10.35 -8.66 3.56
CA VAL A 5 -9.29 -7.99 2.80
C VAL A 5 -9.68 -6.53 2.50
N ILE A 6 -10.92 -6.30 2.05
CA ILE A 6 -11.43 -4.95 1.79
C ILE A 6 -11.45 -4.10 3.07
N PHE A 7 -11.87 -4.68 4.19
CA PHE A 7 -11.90 -4.01 5.48
C PHE A 7 -10.50 -3.60 5.95
N ILE A 8 -9.54 -4.53 5.93
CA ILE A 8 -8.17 -4.27 6.38
C ILE A 8 -7.46 -3.29 5.43
N LEU A 9 -7.68 -3.39 4.12
CA LEU A 9 -7.17 -2.41 3.15
C LEU A 9 -7.71 -1.00 3.42
N SER A 10 -9.01 -0.89 3.72
CA SER A 10 -9.64 0.39 4.07
C SER A 10 -9.03 1.00 5.34
N LEU A 11 -8.77 0.18 6.36
CA LEU A 11 -8.09 0.61 7.59
C LEU A 11 -6.68 1.14 7.30
N PHE A 12 -5.92 0.42 6.48
CA PHE A 12 -4.59 0.86 6.05
C PHE A 12 -4.63 2.23 5.35
N ILE A 13 -5.53 2.42 4.38
CA ILE A 13 -5.65 3.69 3.62
C ILE A 13 -6.01 4.84 4.58
N ALA A 14 -6.94 4.61 5.50
CA ALA A 14 -7.35 5.62 6.48
C ALA A 14 -6.20 6.01 7.44
N ALA A 15 -5.45 5.01 7.94
CA ALA A 15 -4.30 5.27 8.80
C ALA A 15 -3.16 5.99 8.08
N PHE A 16 -2.86 5.58 6.84
CA PHE A 16 -1.84 6.21 6.01
C PHE A 16 -2.17 7.69 5.71
N THR A 17 -3.41 7.96 5.31
CA THR A 17 -3.88 9.33 5.04
C THR A 17 -3.81 10.20 6.30
N SER A 18 -4.25 9.66 7.44
CA SER A 18 -4.20 10.35 8.73
C SER A 18 -2.76 10.68 9.13
N PHE A 19 -1.85 9.73 8.98
CA PHE A 19 -0.42 9.92 9.27
C PHE A 19 0.18 11.06 8.44
N LEU A 20 -0.10 11.10 7.14
CA LEU A 20 0.40 12.16 6.25
C LEU A 20 -0.15 13.54 6.62
N ILE A 21 -1.43 13.64 6.99
CA ILE A 21 -2.05 14.90 7.44
C ILE A 21 -1.36 15.40 8.70
N PHE A 22 -1.14 14.52 9.68
CA PHE A 22 -0.46 14.88 10.93
C PHE A 22 1.02 15.26 10.73
N SER A 23 1.72 14.56 9.83
CA SER A 23 3.14 14.80 9.57
C SER A 23 3.39 16.07 8.76
N SER A 24 2.67 16.26 7.65
CA SER A 24 2.90 17.38 6.73
C SER A 24 2.21 18.68 7.15
N ARG A 25 1.15 18.59 7.98
CA ARG A 25 0.24 19.69 8.33
C ARG A 25 -0.38 20.41 7.11
N ASN A 26 -0.21 19.86 5.91
CA ASN A 26 -0.73 20.40 4.66
C ASN A 26 -1.66 19.36 4.03
N VAL A 27 -2.96 19.66 4.07
CA VAL A 27 -4.00 18.76 3.58
C VAL A 27 -3.86 18.50 2.09
N SER A 28 -3.52 19.52 1.29
CA SER A 28 -3.40 19.38 -0.17
C SER A 28 -2.25 18.45 -0.55
N PHE A 29 -1.08 18.62 0.08
CA PHE A 29 0.05 17.73 -0.11
C PHE A 29 -0.27 16.29 0.31
N SER A 30 -0.96 16.12 1.44
CA SER A 30 -1.34 14.79 1.95
C SER A 30 -2.25 14.07 0.97
N ILE A 31 -3.26 14.76 0.43
CA ILE A 31 -4.17 14.20 -0.58
C ILE A 31 -3.41 13.81 -1.84
N ALA A 32 -2.55 14.70 -2.36
CA ALA A 32 -1.75 14.40 -3.54
C ALA A 32 -0.83 13.18 -3.35
N ALA A 33 -0.16 13.10 -2.19
CA ALA A 33 0.70 11.97 -1.85
C ALA A 33 -0.09 10.65 -1.74
N VAL A 34 -1.30 10.67 -1.18
CA VAL A 34 -2.18 9.49 -1.14
C VAL A 34 -2.56 9.05 -2.55
N TYR A 35 -2.98 9.98 -3.42
CA TYR A 35 -3.32 9.63 -4.81
C TYR A 35 -2.15 9.04 -5.57
N ILE A 36 -0.97 9.65 -5.49
CA ILE A 36 0.25 9.13 -6.13
C ILE A 36 0.58 7.73 -5.60
N THR A 37 0.45 7.52 -4.30
CA THR A 37 0.70 6.21 -3.66
C THR A 37 -0.30 5.15 -4.14
N ILE A 38 -1.60 5.49 -4.21
CA ILE A 38 -2.64 4.57 -4.70
C ILE A 38 -2.37 4.22 -6.17
N ILE A 39 -2.10 5.20 -7.03
CA ILE A 39 -1.76 4.97 -8.43
C ILE A 39 -0.52 4.09 -8.56
N GLY A 40 0.52 4.37 -7.78
CA GLY A 40 1.75 3.59 -7.75
C GLY A 40 1.52 2.14 -7.33
N ILE A 41 0.75 1.91 -6.26
CA ILE A 41 0.47 0.57 -5.72
C ILE A 41 -0.44 -0.24 -6.65
N PHE A 42 -1.48 0.35 -7.22
CA PHE A 42 -2.39 -0.35 -8.14
C PHE A 42 -1.76 -0.56 -9.51
N GLY A 43 -0.99 0.42 -9.98
CA GLY A 43 -0.31 0.40 -11.28
C GLY A 43 1.06 -0.28 -11.26
N CYS A 44 1.56 -0.74 -10.11
CA CYS A 44 2.91 -1.28 -9.97
C CYS A 44 3.24 -2.40 -10.97
N VAL A 45 2.26 -3.22 -11.31
CA VAL A 45 2.35 -4.32 -12.28
C VAL A 45 2.71 -3.83 -13.68
N PHE A 46 2.19 -2.66 -14.07
CA PHE A 46 2.48 -2.05 -15.37
C PHE A 46 3.82 -1.31 -15.33
N PHE A 47 4.12 -0.61 -14.23
CA PHE A 47 5.37 0.13 -14.08
C PHE A 47 6.60 -0.78 -13.98
N ILE A 48 6.48 -1.91 -13.27
CA ILE A 48 7.60 -2.83 -13.07
C ILE A 48 7.83 -3.74 -14.27
N SER A 49 6.78 -4.01 -15.05
CA SER A 49 6.83 -4.93 -16.19
C SER A 49 8.02 -4.69 -17.12
N PRO A 50 8.22 -3.50 -17.72
CA PRO A 50 9.33 -3.28 -18.66
C PRO A 50 10.72 -3.39 -18.01
N LEU A 51 10.81 -3.36 -16.68
CA LEU A 51 12.07 -3.50 -15.95
C LEU A 51 12.46 -4.96 -15.72
N LEU A 52 11.54 -5.91 -15.90
CA LEU A 52 11.82 -7.32 -15.64
C LEU A 52 12.83 -7.92 -16.62
N ASP A 53 12.86 -7.44 -17.86
CA ASP A 53 13.81 -7.89 -18.89
C ASP A 53 15.26 -7.48 -18.59
N LEU A 54 15.45 -6.52 -17.68
CA LEU A 54 16.77 -6.01 -17.28
C LEU A 54 17.39 -6.81 -16.12
N VAL A 55 16.64 -7.73 -15.52
CA VAL A 55 17.04 -8.46 -14.31
C VAL A 55 17.20 -9.94 -14.63
N SER A 56 18.36 -10.51 -14.27
CA SER A 56 18.65 -11.92 -14.54
C SER A 56 17.72 -12.90 -13.80
N ASP A 57 17.21 -12.50 -12.63
CA ASP A 57 16.19 -13.24 -11.88
C ASP A 57 15.07 -12.29 -11.40
N PRO A 58 13.95 -12.18 -12.14
CA PRO A 58 12.85 -11.27 -11.82
C PRO A 58 11.94 -11.78 -10.68
N THR A 59 12.15 -12.99 -10.17
CA THR A 59 11.22 -13.68 -9.27
C THR A 59 10.89 -12.87 -8.02
N CYS A 60 11.92 -12.29 -7.37
CA CYS A 60 11.74 -11.50 -6.16
C CYS A 60 10.90 -10.23 -6.43
N ILE A 61 11.18 -9.56 -7.54
CA ILE A 61 10.50 -8.32 -7.94
C ILE A 61 9.03 -8.61 -8.27
N ILE A 62 8.76 -9.70 -8.99
CA ILE A 62 7.40 -10.15 -9.27
C ILE A 62 6.67 -10.43 -7.96
N ASN A 63 7.24 -11.26 -7.08
CA ASN A 63 6.60 -11.59 -5.80
C ASN A 63 6.31 -10.35 -4.94
N LEU A 64 7.23 -9.39 -4.90
CA LEU A 64 7.01 -8.14 -4.17
C LEU A 64 5.89 -7.31 -4.80
N THR A 65 5.90 -7.17 -6.12
CA THR A 65 4.87 -6.46 -6.89
C THR A 65 3.50 -7.07 -6.66
N LEU A 66 3.39 -8.40 -6.72
CA LEU A 66 2.13 -9.10 -6.47
C LEU A 66 1.65 -8.87 -5.04
N ASN A 67 2.53 -8.96 -4.04
CA ASN A 67 2.17 -8.79 -2.63
C ASN A 67 1.64 -7.40 -2.29
N ILE A 68 2.26 -6.34 -2.85
CA ILE A 68 1.84 -4.97 -2.55
C ILE A 68 0.57 -4.57 -3.29
N ASN A 69 0.23 -5.24 -4.41
CA ASN A 69 -0.89 -4.84 -5.25
C ASN A 69 -2.24 -5.38 -4.70
N PRO A 70 -3.19 -4.50 -4.33
CA PRO A 70 -4.48 -4.91 -3.78
C PRO A 70 -5.36 -5.69 -4.75
N MET A 71 -5.22 -5.48 -6.06
CA MET A 71 -5.96 -6.25 -7.07
C MET A 71 -5.54 -7.72 -7.07
N MET A 72 -4.27 -8.00 -6.77
CA MET A 72 -3.78 -9.37 -6.66
C MET A 72 -4.37 -10.07 -5.43
N ALA A 73 -4.55 -9.34 -4.32
CA ALA A 73 -5.23 -9.89 -3.15
C ALA A 73 -6.67 -10.33 -3.46
N ILE A 74 -7.41 -9.55 -4.27
CA ILE A 74 -8.76 -9.88 -4.71
C ILE A 74 -8.74 -11.08 -5.68
N ALA A 75 -7.83 -11.06 -6.66
CA ALA A 75 -7.64 -12.13 -7.62
C ALA A 75 -7.33 -13.48 -6.92
N SER A 76 -6.44 -13.46 -5.92
CA SER A 76 -6.10 -14.63 -5.09
C SER A 76 -7.30 -15.23 -4.37
N ILE A 77 -8.24 -14.40 -3.88
CA ILE A 77 -9.45 -14.88 -3.19
C ILE A 77 -10.42 -15.51 -4.18
N LEU A 78 -10.58 -14.90 -5.34
CA LEU A 78 -11.47 -15.38 -6.40
C LEU A 78 -10.90 -16.58 -7.16
N LYS A 79 -9.64 -16.96 -6.88
CA LYS A 79 -8.88 -17.95 -7.66
C LYS A 79 -8.88 -17.62 -9.15
N PHE A 80 -8.81 -16.32 -9.44
CA PHE A 80 -8.86 -15.78 -10.79
C PHE A 80 -7.46 -15.35 -11.21
N ASP A 81 -7.01 -15.83 -12.38
CA ASP A 81 -5.70 -15.46 -12.92
C ASP A 81 -5.79 -14.13 -13.68
N LEU A 82 -5.86 -13.03 -12.92
CA LEU A 82 -6.01 -11.68 -13.43
C LEU A 82 -4.92 -11.31 -14.45
N LEU A 83 -3.67 -11.69 -14.18
CA LEU A 83 -2.51 -11.36 -15.02
C LEU A 83 -2.45 -12.16 -16.32
N ARG A 84 -3.22 -13.23 -16.44
CA ARG A 84 -3.39 -13.99 -17.70
C ARG A 84 -4.73 -13.72 -18.37
N TRP A 85 -5.37 -12.61 -18.02
CA TRP A 85 -6.68 -12.26 -18.55
C TRP A 85 -6.71 -10.87 -19.20
N GLY A 86 -7.19 -10.83 -20.44
CA GLY A 86 -7.50 -9.60 -21.18
C GLY A 86 -6.36 -8.58 -21.17
N ILE A 87 -6.70 -7.34 -20.80
CA ILE A 87 -5.79 -6.20 -20.86
C ILE A 87 -4.53 -6.36 -19.99
N PHE A 88 -4.62 -7.09 -18.88
CA PHE A 88 -3.45 -7.30 -17.99
C PHE A 88 -2.42 -8.20 -18.64
N TYR A 89 -2.85 -9.22 -19.39
CA TYR A 89 -1.96 -10.11 -20.12
C TYR A 89 -1.28 -9.40 -21.30
N GLU A 90 -2.02 -8.54 -22.00
CA GLU A 90 -1.51 -7.80 -23.16
C GLU A 90 -0.59 -6.64 -22.76
N SER A 91 -0.85 -6.02 -21.61
CA SER A 91 -0.14 -4.80 -21.18
C SER A 91 0.94 -5.05 -20.13
N SER A 92 1.06 -6.27 -19.59
CA SER A 92 2.07 -6.62 -18.60
C SER A 92 2.76 -7.94 -18.96
N GLN A 93 4.09 -7.88 -19.03
CA GLN A 93 4.96 -9.04 -19.22
C GLN A 93 5.00 -9.96 -18.00
N ILE A 94 4.51 -9.52 -16.83
CA ILE A 94 4.48 -10.38 -15.62
C ILE A 94 3.75 -11.70 -15.93
N GLY A 95 2.66 -11.65 -16.71
CA GLY A 95 1.88 -12.82 -17.12
C GLY A 95 2.67 -13.90 -17.87
N LEU A 96 3.82 -13.54 -18.48
CA LEU A 96 4.69 -14.43 -19.25
C LEU A 96 5.66 -15.24 -18.36
N PHE A 97 5.93 -14.77 -17.14
CA PHE A 97 6.82 -15.44 -16.20
C PHE A 97 6.10 -16.55 -15.42
N ARG A 98 6.88 -17.43 -14.79
CA ARG A 98 6.37 -18.40 -13.82
C ARG A 98 6.25 -17.72 -12.45
N PHE A 99 5.03 -17.60 -11.94
CA PHE A 99 4.76 -17.07 -10.61
C PHE A 99 3.54 -17.75 -10.00
N SER A 100 3.39 -17.58 -8.69
CA SER A 100 2.21 -17.98 -7.94
C SER A 100 1.64 -16.78 -7.24
N TYR A 101 0.31 -16.63 -7.30
CA TYR A 101 -0.36 -15.58 -6.53
C TYR A 101 -0.09 -15.77 -5.03
N PRO A 102 0.25 -14.70 -4.29
CA PRO A 102 0.38 -14.79 -2.85
C PRO A 102 -0.95 -15.21 -2.24
N HIS A 103 -0.88 -16.02 -1.19
CA HIS A 103 -2.08 -16.41 -0.46
C HIS A 103 -2.72 -15.16 0.17
N TRP A 104 -4.05 -15.06 0.13
CA TRP A 104 -4.81 -13.89 0.60
C TRP A 104 -4.45 -13.46 2.04
N SER A 105 -4.06 -14.42 2.90
CA SER A 105 -3.64 -14.14 4.28
C SER A 105 -2.37 -13.31 4.36
N ILE A 106 -1.45 -13.44 3.40
CA ILE A 106 -0.21 -12.66 3.36
C ILE A 106 -0.53 -11.17 3.15
N HIS A 107 -1.47 -10.88 2.25
CA HIS A 107 -1.95 -9.51 2.03
C HIS A 107 -2.61 -8.93 3.28
N VAL A 108 -3.48 -9.70 3.95
CA VAL A 108 -4.12 -9.29 5.20
C VAL A 108 -3.07 -8.94 6.26
N LEU A 109 -2.08 -9.81 6.47
CA LEU A 109 -1.02 -9.59 7.44
C LEU A 109 -0.17 -8.36 7.10
N SER A 110 0.16 -8.18 5.82
CA SER A 110 0.96 -7.04 5.35
C SER A 110 0.22 -5.72 5.57
N TYR A 111 -1.05 -5.63 5.18
CA TYR A 111 -1.86 -4.43 5.39
C TYR A 111 -2.14 -4.17 6.87
N LEU A 112 -2.33 -5.21 7.68
CA LEU A 112 -2.50 -5.08 9.12
C LEU A 112 -1.21 -4.55 9.79
N ALA A 113 -0.04 -5.05 9.41
CA ALA A 113 1.23 -4.56 9.91
C ALA A 113 1.45 -3.08 9.57
N LEU A 114 1.18 -2.69 8.32
CA LEU A 114 1.25 -1.29 7.90
C LEU A 114 0.25 -0.41 8.65
N PHE A 115 -1.00 -0.89 8.83
CA PHE A 115 -2.00 -0.18 9.62
C PHE A 115 -1.49 0.10 11.04
N ILE A 116 -0.96 -0.91 11.73
CA ILE A 116 -0.43 -0.77 13.10
C ILE A 116 0.72 0.26 13.12
N LEU A 117 1.63 0.20 12.15
CA LEU A 117 2.75 1.13 12.03
C LEU A 117 2.27 2.58 11.89
N PHE A 118 1.36 2.86 10.95
CA PHE A 118 0.85 4.22 10.72
C PHE A 118 -0.03 4.72 11.86
N PHE A 119 -0.81 3.84 12.48
CA PHE A 119 -1.59 4.17 13.67
C PHE A 119 -0.70 4.58 14.84
N ALA A 120 0.33 3.78 15.14
CA ALA A 120 1.31 4.09 16.18
C ALA A 120 2.06 5.40 15.90
N GLY A 121 2.49 5.62 14.65
CA GLY A 121 3.12 6.88 14.23
C GLY A 121 2.21 8.10 14.45
N THR A 122 0.94 7.99 14.08
CA THR A 122 -0.05 9.06 14.29
C THR A 122 -0.28 9.35 15.77
N PHE A 123 -0.38 8.30 16.59
CA PHE A 123 -0.54 8.43 18.04
C PHE A 123 0.67 9.14 18.69
N LEU A 124 1.89 8.75 18.32
CA LEU A 124 3.11 9.37 18.83
C LEU A 124 3.24 10.84 18.43
N LEU A 125 2.98 11.17 17.15
CA LEU A 125 2.99 12.54 16.65
C LEU A 125 1.95 13.41 17.36
N SER A 126 0.73 12.89 17.56
CA SER A 126 -0.33 13.59 18.28
C SER A 126 0.08 13.94 19.72
N ASN A 127 0.69 12.99 20.44
CA ASN A 127 1.18 13.22 21.80
C ASN A 127 2.35 14.21 21.84
N TYR A 128 3.27 14.13 20.88
CA TYR A 128 4.38 15.06 20.74
C TYR A 128 3.89 16.51 20.55
N TYR A 129 2.93 16.74 19.65
CA TYR A 129 2.38 18.06 19.41
C TYR A 129 1.57 18.61 20.60
N LYS A 130 0.83 17.75 21.32
CA LYS A 130 0.16 18.16 22.57
C LYS A 130 1.17 18.65 23.62
N LYS A 131 2.32 17.99 23.73
CA LYS A 131 3.39 18.37 24.68
C LYS A 131 3.99 19.73 24.35
N ILE A 132 4.31 19.98 23.08
CA ILE A 132 4.84 21.28 22.63
C ILE A 132 3.85 22.41 22.92
N LYS A 133 2.59 22.23 22.54
CA LYS A 133 1.56 23.26 22.76
C LYS A 133 1.38 23.59 24.25
N LYS A 134 1.51 22.60 25.13
CA LYS A 134 1.47 22.81 26.59
C LYS A 134 2.66 23.63 27.09
N GLN A 135 3.86 23.45 26.51
CA GLN A 135 5.05 24.20 26.88
C GLN A 135 4.99 25.66 26.42
N GLU A 136 4.49 25.92 25.20
CA GLU A 136 4.30 27.29 24.70
C GLU A 136 3.37 28.11 25.60
N VAL A 137 2.26 27.52 26.06
CA VAL A 137 1.30 28.19 26.96
C VAL A 137 1.95 28.55 28.31
N VAL A 138 2.89 27.75 28.82
CA VAL A 138 3.58 28.03 30.11
C VAL A 138 4.61 29.14 29.97
N LEU A 139 5.20 29.36 28.79
CA LEU A 139 6.22 30.39 28.56
C LEU A 139 5.62 31.78 28.25
N THR A 140 4.31 31.85 27.99
CA THR A 140 3.59 33.11 27.73
C THR A 140 2.95 33.77 28.96
N PHE A 141 3.15 33.20 30.16
CA PHE A 141 2.75 33.76 31.45
C PHE A 141 3.98 34.07 32.30
#